data_AF-A0AAZ3RF68-F1
#
_entry.id   AF-A0AAZ3RF68-F1
#
_cell.length_a   1.000
_cell.length_b   1.000
_cell.length_c   1.000
_cell.angle_alpha   90.00
_cell.angle_beta   90.00
_cell.angle_gamma   90.00
#
_symmetry.space_group_name_H-M   'P 1'
#
loop_
_entity.id
_entity.type
_entity.pdbx_description
1 polymer ?
#
loop_
_entity_poly.entity_id
_entity_poly.type
_entity_poly.pdbx_seq_one_letter_code
_entity_poly.pdbx_strand_id
1 'polypeptide(L)'
;LTSFESIGGVPVDVFQGLPSNSVPLCLTSWDNQNKSAKIRPQKILWTSTSLVHPWEQFPKRLKVPHSSVQTIVCKYKHHGTTQPSYCSGRRHILSPRDERTVVRKVQINPRTTAKDLVKMLEETGTKVSISTVKRVLYRHNLKGRSARKKPLLQNRHKKARLRFATAHGDKDCTFWRNVLWSDETKIELFGHNDQRTPSQP
;
A
#
# COMPACT_ATOMS: atom_id res chain seq x y z
N LEU A 1 32.39 -6.65 27.33
CA LEU A 1 32.96 -7.87 26.73
C LEU A 1 31.83 -8.79 26.34
N THR A 2 31.31 -8.64 25.12
CA THR A 2 30.43 -9.61 24.44
C THR A 2 30.61 -9.39 22.94
N SER A 3 30.91 -10.49 22.25
CA SER A 3 31.26 -10.61 20.84
C SER A 3 30.15 -10.20 19.87
N PHE A 4 30.56 -9.67 18.71
CA PHE A 4 29.70 -9.43 17.55
C PHE A 4 30.11 -10.45 16.47
N GLU A 5 29.19 -11.32 16.07
CA GLU A 5 29.44 -12.38 15.09
C GLU A 5 29.30 -11.87 13.63
N SER A 6 30.33 -12.22 12.86
CA SER A 6 30.37 -12.62 11.45
C SER A 6 29.70 -11.75 10.37
N ILE A 7 30.56 -10.93 9.77
CA ILE A 7 30.47 -10.38 8.42
C ILE A 7 30.78 -11.51 7.42
N GLY A 8 29.87 -11.87 6.52
CA GLY A 8 30.24 -12.52 5.25
C GLY A 8 30.90 -11.45 4.38
N GLY A 9 32.18 -11.55 4.00
CA GLY A 9 32.80 -12.59 3.18
C GLY A 9 32.52 -12.23 1.71
N VAL A 10 33.47 -11.86 0.85
CA VAL A 10 34.93 -12.05 0.76
C VAL A 10 35.52 -10.93 -0.17
N PRO A 11 36.80 -10.92 -0.55
CA PRO A 11 37.79 -9.90 -0.22
C PRO A 11 38.12 -8.90 -1.35
N VAL A 12 38.86 -7.87 -0.97
CA VAL A 12 39.64 -7.00 -1.87
C VAL A 12 40.72 -7.83 -2.56
N ASP A 13 41.00 -7.50 -3.82
CA ASP A 13 42.03 -8.05 -4.72
C ASP A 13 41.71 -9.31 -5.54
N VAL A 14 41.01 -9.10 -6.66
CA VAL A 14 41.13 -9.94 -7.87
C VAL A 14 41.29 -9.03 -9.10
N PHE A 15 42.28 -8.14 -9.06
CA PHE A 15 42.63 -7.28 -10.21
C PHE A 15 44.14 -7.31 -10.50
N GLN A 16 44.74 -8.50 -10.50
CA GLN A 16 46.05 -8.69 -11.13
C GLN A 16 46.08 -10.07 -11.83
N GLY A 17 46.01 -10.08 -13.17
CA GLY A 17 46.56 -11.19 -13.95
C GLY A 17 45.69 -11.90 -14.99
N LEU A 18 44.84 -11.23 -15.80
CA LEU A 18 44.25 -11.88 -17.00
C LEU A 18 44.36 -11.03 -18.28
N PRO A 19 44.61 -11.66 -19.44
CA PRO A 19 45.09 -11.00 -20.67
C PRO A 19 43.99 -10.22 -21.39
N SER A 20 44.40 -9.23 -22.19
CA SER A 20 43.58 -8.14 -22.73
C SER A 20 42.45 -8.51 -23.70
N ASN A 21 42.05 -9.77 -23.88
CA ASN A 21 41.09 -10.19 -24.91
C ASN A 21 40.19 -11.38 -24.51
N SER A 22 39.78 -11.51 -23.24
CA SER A 22 38.75 -12.52 -22.87
C SER A 22 37.35 -11.89 -22.81
N VAL A 23 36.54 -12.15 -23.83
CA VAL A 23 35.11 -11.83 -23.85
C VAL A 23 34.36 -12.82 -22.93
N PRO A 24 33.53 -12.37 -21.97
CA PRO A 24 32.73 -13.28 -21.16
C PRO A 24 31.73 -14.05 -22.02
N LEU A 25 31.71 -15.37 -21.86
CA LEU A 25 30.75 -16.30 -22.47
C LEU A 25 29.33 -16.09 -21.90
N CYS A 26 28.68 -15.00 -22.30
CA CYS A 26 27.22 -14.88 -22.25
C CYS A 26 26.61 -14.52 -23.63
N LEU A 27 27.45 -14.52 -24.68
CA LEU A 27 27.00 -14.62 -26.07
C LEU A 27 26.33 -15.98 -26.28
N THR A 28 24.99 -16.00 -26.26
CA THR A 28 24.11 -16.74 -27.21
C THR A 28 22.61 -16.62 -26.88
N SER A 29 22.19 -15.73 -25.97
CA SER A 29 20.74 -15.55 -25.69
C SER A 29 20.27 -14.09 -25.78
N TRP A 30 20.71 -13.34 -26.79
CA TRP A 30 20.24 -11.96 -27.02
C TRP A 30 19.67 -11.68 -28.42
N ASP A 31 19.50 -12.68 -29.28
CA ASP A 31 18.90 -12.46 -30.61
C ASP A 31 17.36 -12.52 -30.63
N ASN A 32 16.72 -12.82 -29.48
CA ASN A 32 15.26 -12.97 -29.42
C ASN A 32 14.54 -11.95 -28.53
N GLN A 33 14.89 -10.66 -28.65
CA GLN A 33 14.15 -9.56 -27.99
C GLN A 33 13.78 -8.40 -28.92
N ASN A 34 13.68 -8.62 -30.25
CA ASN A 34 13.15 -7.63 -31.20
C ASN A 34 11.60 -7.70 -31.34
N LYS A 35 10.88 -7.73 -30.21
CA LYS A 35 9.40 -7.60 -30.20
C LYS A 35 8.90 -6.57 -29.20
N SER A 36 9.62 -5.45 -29.05
CA SER A 36 9.08 -4.27 -28.39
C SER A 36 9.42 -3.03 -29.19
N ALA A 37 8.38 -2.30 -29.61
CA ALA A 37 8.48 -1.03 -30.34
C ALA A 37 9.15 0.10 -29.51
N LYS A 38 9.52 -0.15 -28.26
CA LYS A 38 10.25 0.77 -27.39
C LYS A 38 11.71 0.36 -27.27
N ILE A 39 12.58 1.16 -27.84
CA ILE A 39 14.03 1.02 -27.69
C ILE A 39 14.38 1.30 -26.23
N ARG A 40 14.96 0.29 -25.56
CA ARG A 40 15.37 0.43 -24.17
C ARG A 40 16.58 1.35 -24.10
N PRO A 41 16.58 2.40 -23.26
CA PRO A 41 17.69 3.34 -23.21
C PRO A 41 19.01 2.72 -22.72
N GLN A 42 18.96 1.54 -22.09
CA GLN A 42 20.13 0.67 -21.81
C GLN A 42 20.85 0.21 -23.09
N LYS A 43 20.10 -0.03 -24.18
CA LYS A 43 20.64 -0.42 -25.49
C LYS A 43 21.50 0.70 -26.09
N ILE A 44 21.15 1.96 -25.84
CA ILE A 44 21.88 3.16 -26.32
C ILE A 44 23.21 3.31 -25.56
N LEU A 45 23.19 3.10 -24.25
CA LEU A 45 24.36 3.25 -23.38
C LEU A 45 25.38 2.12 -23.56
N TRP A 46 24.90 0.87 -23.68
CA TRP A 46 25.74 -0.29 -24.00
C TRP A 46 26.49 -0.08 -25.32
N THR A 47 25.79 0.44 -26.33
CA THR A 47 26.39 0.72 -27.64
C THR A 47 27.31 1.94 -27.63
N SER A 48 27.11 2.93 -26.75
CA SER A 48 28.00 4.11 -26.65
C SER A 48 29.28 3.86 -25.87
N THR A 49 29.29 2.86 -24.99
CA THR A 49 30.50 2.44 -24.24
C THR A 49 31.32 1.39 -24.96
N SER A 50 30.73 0.66 -25.92
CA SER A 50 31.45 -0.25 -26.82
C SER A 50 32.14 0.56 -27.91
N LEU A 51 33.48 0.51 -28.00
CA LEU A 51 34.36 1.27 -28.92
C LEU A 51 34.18 0.93 -30.42
N VAL A 52 33.01 0.41 -30.82
CA VAL A 52 32.82 -0.17 -32.15
C VAL A 52 32.18 0.82 -33.12
N HIS A 53 31.36 1.80 -32.66
CA HIS A 53 30.63 2.72 -33.56
C HIS A 53 30.65 4.19 -33.08
N PRO A 54 30.94 5.18 -33.97
CA PRO A 54 30.79 6.59 -33.66
C PRO A 54 29.35 6.95 -33.25
N TRP A 55 29.23 7.76 -32.21
CA TRP A 55 27.95 8.09 -31.58
C TRP A 55 26.93 8.76 -32.52
N GLU A 56 27.44 9.40 -33.58
CA GLU A 56 26.68 10.06 -34.64
C GLU A 56 25.81 9.10 -35.47
N GLN A 57 26.11 7.79 -35.49
CA GLN A 57 25.34 6.81 -36.26
C GLN A 57 24.15 6.22 -35.49
N PHE A 58 24.09 6.39 -34.16
CA PHE A 58 23.04 5.79 -33.33
C PHE A 58 21.62 6.27 -33.63
N PRO A 59 21.36 7.59 -33.79
CA PRO A 59 20.02 8.08 -34.10
C PRO A 59 19.43 7.47 -35.37
N LYS A 60 20.28 7.29 -36.40
CA LYS A 60 19.91 6.73 -37.71
C LYS A 60 19.57 5.23 -37.60
N ARG A 61 20.38 4.45 -36.90
CA ARG A 61 20.17 3.00 -36.71
C ARG A 61 18.99 2.67 -35.81
N LEU A 62 18.79 3.48 -34.77
CA LEU A 62 17.74 3.28 -33.79
C LEU A 62 16.43 3.96 -34.20
N LYS A 63 16.38 4.77 -35.27
CA LYS A 63 15.21 5.58 -35.62
C LYS A 63 14.70 6.42 -34.43
N VAL A 64 15.63 6.94 -33.63
CA VAL A 64 15.36 7.78 -32.46
C VAL A 64 15.92 9.18 -32.75
N PRO A 65 15.21 10.27 -32.41
CA PRO A 65 15.73 11.62 -32.60
C PRO A 65 17.05 11.83 -31.85
N HIS A 66 17.98 12.55 -32.49
CA HIS A 66 19.30 12.87 -31.91
C HIS A 66 19.19 13.55 -30.53
N SER A 67 18.21 14.45 -30.37
CA SER A 67 17.91 15.12 -29.09
C SER A 67 17.56 14.15 -27.97
N SER A 68 16.85 13.07 -28.26
CA SER A 68 16.49 12.06 -27.27
C SER A 68 17.70 11.23 -26.84
N VAL A 69 18.58 10.87 -27.79
CA VAL A 69 19.84 10.18 -27.49
C VAL A 69 20.73 11.03 -26.58
N GLN A 70 20.87 12.32 -26.91
CA GLN A 70 21.65 13.27 -26.12
C GLN A 70 21.09 13.44 -24.70
N THR A 71 19.77 13.59 -24.56
CA THR A 71 19.11 13.68 -23.24
C THR A 71 19.33 12.42 -22.40
N ILE A 72 19.28 11.23 -23.00
CA ILE A 72 19.52 9.96 -22.30
C ILE A 72 20.98 9.86 -21.83
N VAL A 73 21.94 10.22 -22.68
CA VAL A 73 23.37 10.22 -22.34
C VAL A 73 23.68 11.24 -21.26
N CYS A 74 23.17 12.47 -21.36
CA CYS A 74 23.34 13.49 -20.32
C CYS A 74 22.72 13.05 -19.00
N LYS A 75 21.50 12.49 -19.02
CA LYS A 75 20.85 11.94 -17.82
C LYS A 75 21.69 10.86 -17.16
N TYR A 76 22.25 9.94 -17.95
CA TYR A 76 23.09 8.87 -17.44
C TYR A 76 24.41 9.39 -16.85
N LYS A 77 25.07 10.36 -17.49
CA LYS A 77 26.29 11.00 -16.97
C LYS A 77 26.05 11.68 -15.62
N HIS A 78 24.89 12.31 -15.42
CA HIS A 78 24.57 13.01 -14.17
C HIS A 78 24.04 12.10 -13.06
N HIS A 79 23.20 11.11 -13.37
CA HIS A 79 22.47 10.33 -12.36
C HIS A 79 22.89 8.86 -12.30
N GLY A 80 23.73 8.37 -13.22
CA GLY A 80 24.14 6.96 -13.31
C GLY A 80 22.99 5.99 -13.59
N THR A 81 21.78 6.49 -13.88
CA THR A 81 20.59 5.68 -14.08
C THR A 81 19.83 6.08 -15.33
N THR A 82 19.36 5.03 -16.00
CA THR A 82 18.61 5.08 -17.25
C THR A 82 17.11 4.94 -17.01
N GLN A 83 16.72 4.65 -15.76
CA GLN A 83 15.33 4.50 -15.39
C GLN A 83 14.60 5.84 -15.45
N PRO A 84 13.31 5.87 -15.87
CA PRO A 84 12.48 7.05 -15.74
C PRO A 84 12.50 7.56 -14.30
N SER A 85 12.55 8.88 -14.12
CA SER A 85 12.50 9.47 -12.79
C SER A 85 11.07 9.37 -12.25
N TYR A 86 10.93 9.28 -10.93
CA TYR A 86 9.61 9.30 -10.30
C TYR A 86 8.91 10.63 -10.59
N CYS A 87 7.68 10.56 -11.12
CA CYS A 87 6.82 11.73 -11.28
C CYS A 87 5.93 11.88 -10.03
N SER A 88 5.97 13.04 -9.37
CA SER A 88 5.25 13.30 -8.12
C SER A 88 3.72 13.25 -8.22
N GLY A 89 3.17 13.20 -9.42
CA GLY A 89 1.73 13.21 -9.67
C GLY A 89 1.04 14.51 -9.22
N ARG A 90 -0.29 14.50 -9.25
CA ARG A 90 -1.12 15.63 -8.81
C ARG A 90 -1.14 15.70 -7.28
N ARG A 91 -0.87 16.88 -6.73
CA ARG A 91 -0.99 17.14 -5.29
C ARG A 91 -2.43 16.89 -4.81
N HIS A 92 -2.57 16.39 -3.58
CA HIS A 92 -3.87 16.23 -2.95
C HIS A 92 -4.50 17.59 -2.64
N ILE A 93 -5.83 17.65 -2.72
CA ILE A 93 -6.61 18.86 -2.38
C ILE A 93 -6.55 19.14 -0.87
N LEU A 94 -6.54 18.09 -0.04
CA LEU A 94 -6.42 18.22 1.40
C LEU A 94 -4.97 18.36 1.84
N SER A 95 -4.73 19.29 2.76
CA SER A 95 -3.46 19.40 3.47
C SER A 95 -3.23 18.18 4.37
N PRO A 96 -1.98 17.75 4.61
CA PRO A 96 -1.66 16.71 5.60
C PRO A 96 -2.21 17.02 7.00
N ARG A 97 -2.40 18.30 7.35
CA ARG A 97 -3.01 18.72 8.63
C ARG A 97 -4.49 18.38 8.67
N ASP A 98 -5.23 18.76 7.64
CA ASP A 98 -6.69 18.56 7.56
C ASP A 98 -7.02 17.07 7.48
N GLU A 99 -6.24 16.32 6.73
CA GLU A 99 -6.36 14.86 6.64
C GLU A 99 -6.19 14.20 8.03
N ARG A 100 -5.22 14.63 8.84
CA ARG A 100 -5.06 14.17 10.23
C ARG A 100 -6.25 14.54 11.11
N THR A 101 -6.79 15.75 10.98
CA THR A 101 -7.96 16.21 11.74
C THR A 101 -9.19 15.36 11.41
N VAL A 102 -9.43 15.08 10.13
CA VAL A 102 -10.52 14.22 9.66
C VAL A 102 -10.40 12.82 10.25
N VAL A 103 -9.22 12.20 10.15
CA VAL A 103 -8.98 10.85 10.70
C VAL A 103 -9.21 10.81 12.21
N ARG A 104 -8.66 11.79 12.94
CA ARG A 104 -8.84 11.90 14.40
C ARG A 104 -10.31 12.04 14.78
N LYS A 105 -11.10 12.83 14.05
CA LYS A 105 -12.52 13.04 14.34
C LYS A 105 -13.32 11.75 14.20
N VAL A 106 -13.05 10.97 13.15
CA VAL A 106 -13.70 9.68 12.91
C VAL A 106 -13.28 8.63 13.95
N GLN A 107 -12.03 8.65 14.41
CA GLN A 107 -11.57 7.74 15.46
C GLN A 107 -12.23 8.03 16.82
N ILE A 108 -12.43 9.30 17.16
CA ILE A 108 -13.13 9.70 18.39
C ILE A 108 -14.61 9.30 18.30
N ASN A 109 -15.26 9.62 17.18
CA ASN A 109 -16.68 9.36 16.96
C ASN A 109 -16.89 8.59 15.65
N PRO A 110 -16.92 7.24 15.67
CA PRO A 110 -17.10 6.43 14.46
C PRO A 110 -18.45 6.59 13.74
N ARG A 111 -19.40 7.32 14.35
CA ARG A 111 -20.72 7.62 13.76
C ARG A 111 -20.74 8.92 12.97
N THR A 112 -19.65 9.69 12.95
CA THR A 112 -19.56 10.95 12.19
C THR A 112 -19.73 10.68 10.70
N THR A 113 -20.60 11.44 10.03
CA THR A 113 -20.88 11.24 8.61
C THR A 113 -19.88 12.00 7.74
N ALA A 114 -19.74 11.58 6.48
CA ALA A 114 -18.90 12.30 5.53
C ALA A 114 -19.40 13.73 5.25
N LYS A 115 -20.70 14.00 5.41
CA LYS A 115 -21.27 15.36 5.28
C LYS A 115 -20.80 16.25 6.43
N ASP A 116 -20.81 15.74 7.66
CA ASP A 116 -20.33 16.48 8.83
C ASP A 116 -18.84 16.83 8.70
N LEU A 117 -18.05 15.91 8.13
CA LEU A 117 -16.62 16.14 7.89
C LEU A 117 -16.39 17.21 6.81
N VAL A 118 -17.20 17.23 5.75
CA VAL A 118 -17.14 18.30 4.74
C VAL A 118 -17.47 19.64 5.38
N LYS A 119 -18.56 19.73 6.15
CA LYS A 119 -18.96 20.95 6.85
C LYS A 119 -17.84 21.48 7.76
N MET A 120 -17.22 20.60 8.55
CA MET A 120 -16.08 20.95 9.42
C MET A 120 -14.86 21.47 8.64
N LEU A 121 -14.60 20.92 7.46
CA LEU A 121 -13.52 21.39 6.58
C LEU A 121 -13.85 22.74 5.94
N GLU A 122 -15.12 22.97 5.57
CA GLU A 122 -15.61 24.25 5.06
C GLU A 122 -15.51 25.37 6.12
N GLU A 123 -15.83 25.07 7.38
CA GLU A 123 -15.63 25.98 8.52
C GLU A 123 -14.14 26.36 8.71
N THR A 124 -13.23 25.46 8.33
CA THR A 124 -11.77 25.70 8.37
C THR A 124 -11.26 26.38 7.08
N GLY A 125 -12.13 26.69 6.12
CA GLY A 125 -11.79 27.37 4.86
C GLY A 125 -11.42 26.43 3.70
N THR A 126 -11.53 25.11 3.86
CA THR A 126 -11.19 24.13 2.82
C THR A 126 -12.44 23.53 2.21
N LYS A 127 -12.77 23.96 0.99
CA LYS A 127 -13.91 23.42 0.23
C LYS A 127 -13.53 22.09 -0.42
N VAL A 128 -14.18 21.00 -0.01
CA VAL A 128 -13.96 19.66 -0.58
C VAL A 128 -15.26 18.93 -0.88
N SER A 129 -15.23 18.07 -1.89
CA SER A 129 -16.33 17.17 -2.16
C SER A 129 -16.40 16.02 -1.14
N ILE A 130 -17.62 15.50 -0.91
CA ILE A 130 -17.85 14.29 -0.10
C ILE A 130 -17.02 13.10 -0.63
N SER A 131 -16.86 12.99 -1.95
CA SER A 131 -16.06 11.93 -2.57
C SER A 131 -14.57 12.02 -2.20
N THR A 132 -14.02 13.23 -2.06
CA THR A 132 -12.64 13.45 -1.61
C THR A 132 -12.44 12.99 -0.17
N VAL A 133 -13.36 13.35 0.72
CA VAL A 133 -13.34 12.89 2.12
C VAL A 133 -13.43 11.37 2.20
N LYS A 134 -14.33 10.74 1.44
CA LYS A 134 -14.43 9.27 1.38
C LYS A 134 -13.13 8.63 0.91
N ARG A 135 -12.50 9.14 -0.15
CA ARG A 135 -11.21 8.63 -0.65
C ARG A 135 -10.13 8.68 0.42
N VAL A 136 -10.06 9.80 1.16
CA VAL A 136 -9.12 9.95 2.27
C VAL A 136 -9.37 8.89 3.34
N LEU A 137 -10.62 8.72 3.78
CA LEU A 137 -10.97 7.69 4.76
C LEU A 137 -10.60 6.27 4.28
N TYR A 138 -10.84 5.95 3.01
CA TYR A 138 -10.46 4.66 2.44
C TYR A 138 -8.95 4.41 2.42
N ARG A 139 -8.13 5.44 2.15
CA ARG A 139 -6.66 5.31 2.24
C ARG A 139 -6.18 4.98 3.64
N HIS A 140 -6.87 5.49 4.65
CA HIS A 140 -6.62 5.19 6.07
C HIS A 140 -7.34 3.93 6.55
N ASN A 141 -7.87 3.09 5.65
CA ASN A 141 -8.64 1.88 5.97
C ASN A 141 -9.89 2.10 6.84
N LEU A 142 -10.42 3.33 6.88
CA LEU A 142 -11.64 3.67 7.59
C LEU A 142 -12.85 3.47 6.67
N LYS A 143 -13.61 2.40 6.91
CA LYS A 143 -14.76 2.02 6.09
C LYS A 143 -16.05 2.12 6.90
N GLY A 144 -17.13 2.56 6.25
CA GLY A 144 -18.46 2.54 6.84
C GLY A 144 -18.90 1.12 7.18
N ARG A 145 -19.44 0.93 8.39
CA ARG A 145 -19.99 -0.34 8.89
C ARG A 145 -21.25 -0.06 9.70
N SER A 146 -22.19 -1.01 9.72
CA SER A 146 -23.33 -0.95 10.62
C SER A 146 -22.94 -1.49 11.99
N ALA A 147 -23.31 -0.77 13.06
CA ALA A 147 -23.11 -1.24 14.41
C ALA A 147 -24.04 -2.44 14.70
N ARG A 148 -23.51 -3.49 15.33
CA ARG A 148 -24.33 -4.64 15.75
C ARG A 148 -25.33 -4.19 16.84
N LYS A 149 -26.59 -4.61 16.73
CA LYS A 149 -27.58 -4.48 17.81
C LYS A 149 -27.07 -5.29 19.01
N LYS A 150 -26.97 -4.66 20.18
CA LYS A 150 -26.53 -5.31 21.44
C LYS A 150 -27.50 -4.89 22.56
N PRO A 151 -27.82 -5.80 23.50
CA PRO A 151 -28.63 -5.42 24.65
C PRO A 151 -27.87 -4.38 25.50
N LEU A 152 -28.62 -3.43 26.07
CA LEU A 152 -28.05 -2.42 26.93
C LEU A 152 -27.63 -3.05 28.27
N LEU A 153 -26.34 -3.05 28.57
CA LEU A 153 -25.82 -3.59 29.83
C LEU A 153 -25.60 -2.48 30.84
N GLN A 154 -26.35 -2.53 31.94
CA GLN A 154 -26.07 -1.71 33.13
C GLN A 154 -24.76 -2.15 33.80
N ASN A 155 -24.17 -1.27 34.62
CA ASN A 155 -22.90 -1.54 35.29
C ASN A 155 -22.96 -2.77 36.20
N ARG A 156 -24.10 -3.03 36.87
CA ARG A 156 -24.29 -4.26 37.67
C ARG A 156 -24.18 -5.53 36.82
N HIS A 157 -24.75 -5.53 35.61
CA HIS A 157 -24.70 -6.70 34.71
C HIS A 157 -23.27 -6.95 34.23
N LYS A 158 -22.52 -5.88 33.90
CA LYS A 158 -21.11 -5.99 33.49
C LYS A 158 -20.25 -6.61 34.60
N LYS A 159 -20.40 -6.14 35.83
CA LYS A 159 -19.68 -6.68 37.00
C LYS A 159 -20.02 -8.15 37.26
N ALA A 160 -21.31 -8.52 37.23
CA ALA A 160 -21.73 -9.90 37.43
C ALA A 160 -21.19 -10.83 36.33
N ARG A 161 -21.28 -10.42 35.06
CA ARG A 161 -20.73 -11.18 33.93
C ARG A 161 -19.22 -11.36 34.02
N LEU A 162 -18.49 -10.30 34.39
CA LEU A 162 -17.04 -10.37 34.57
C LEU A 162 -16.67 -11.34 35.70
N ARG A 163 -17.31 -11.23 36.87
CA ARG A 163 -17.08 -12.14 38.00
C ARG A 163 -17.35 -13.60 37.62
N PHE A 164 -18.44 -13.85 36.88
CA PHE A 164 -18.76 -15.19 36.39
C PHE A 164 -17.67 -15.72 35.45
N ALA A 165 -17.26 -14.92 34.47
CA ALA A 165 -16.22 -15.28 33.51
C ALA A 165 -14.87 -15.54 34.18
N THR A 166 -14.47 -14.71 35.16
CA THR A 166 -13.20 -14.92 35.88
C THR A 166 -13.26 -16.15 36.80
N ALA A 167 -14.40 -16.42 37.44
CA ALA A 167 -14.54 -17.58 38.34
C ALA A 167 -14.59 -18.92 37.59
N HIS A 168 -14.98 -18.91 36.31
CA HIS A 168 -15.17 -20.12 35.52
C HIS A 168 -14.27 -20.21 34.27
N GLY A 169 -13.43 -19.21 33.99
CA GLY A 169 -12.61 -19.16 32.78
C GLY A 169 -11.60 -20.29 32.66
N ASP A 170 -11.02 -20.71 33.77
CA ASP A 170 -10.01 -21.78 33.84
C ASP A 170 -10.62 -23.17 34.14
N LYS A 171 -11.95 -23.31 34.02
CA LYS A 171 -12.62 -24.60 34.29
C LYS A 171 -12.41 -25.57 33.14
N ASP A 172 -12.10 -26.81 33.48
CA ASP A 172 -11.85 -27.88 32.52
C ASP A 172 -13.10 -28.25 31.71
N CYS A 173 -12.89 -28.86 30.54
CA CYS A 173 -13.97 -29.31 29.68
C CYS A 173 -14.91 -30.33 30.37
N THR A 174 -14.40 -31.13 31.30
CA THR A 174 -15.20 -32.11 32.07
C THR A 174 -16.22 -31.42 32.98
N PHE A 175 -15.86 -30.29 33.58
CA PHE A 175 -16.79 -29.46 34.34
C PHE A 175 -17.94 -28.99 33.46
N TRP A 176 -17.64 -28.42 32.30
CA TRP A 176 -18.66 -27.89 31.39
C TRP A 176 -19.57 -28.97 30.78
N ARG A 177 -19.08 -30.20 30.58
CA ARG A 177 -19.91 -31.34 30.14
C ARG A 177 -21.02 -31.69 31.12
N ASN A 178 -20.82 -31.39 32.40
CA ASN A 178 -21.79 -31.68 33.45
C ASN A 178 -22.78 -30.54 33.68
N VAL A 179 -22.68 -29.42 32.92
CA VAL A 179 -23.59 -28.28 33.05
C VAL A 179 -24.70 -28.38 32.00
N LEU A 180 -25.94 -28.49 32.47
CA LEU A 180 -27.13 -28.38 31.63
C LEU A 180 -27.61 -26.93 31.58
N TRP A 181 -27.78 -26.40 30.37
CA TRP A 181 -28.30 -25.05 30.15
C TRP A 181 -29.75 -25.14 29.66
N SER A 182 -30.62 -24.29 30.21
CA SER A 182 -31.99 -24.11 29.75
C SER A 182 -32.29 -22.62 29.58
N ASP A 183 -32.90 -22.24 28.47
CA ASP A 183 -33.49 -20.91 28.27
C ASP A 183 -34.91 -21.04 27.70
N GLU A 184 -35.67 -19.95 27.79
CA GLU A 184 -37.00 -19.86 27.21
C GLU A 184 -36.93 -18.94 26.00
N THR A 185 -37.40 -19.43 24.84
CA THR A 185 -37.51 -18.63 23.62
C THR A 185 -38.94 -18.63 23.12
N LYS A 186 -39.44 -17.44 22.75
CA LYS A 186 -40.76 -17.31 22.12
C LYS A 186 -40.70 -17.76 20.67
N ILE A 187 -41.57 -18.69 20.27
CA ILE A 187 -41.75 -19.13 18.88
C ILE A 187 -43.05 -18.52 18.36
N GLU A 188 -42.95 -17.64 17.35
CA GLU A 188 -44.11 -17.05 16.69
C GLU A 188 -44.37 -17.75 15.36
N LEU A 189 -45.61 -18.21 15.12
CA LEU A 189 -46.00 -18.97 13.93
C LEU A 189 -46.00 -18.12 12.64
N PHE A 190 -46.17 -16.80 12.78
CA PHE A 190 -46.12 -15.83 11.69
C PHE A 190 -45.24 -14.65 12.14
N GLY A 191 -44.08 -14.47 11.51
CA GLY A 191 -43.17 -13.37 11.84
C GLY A 191 -43.66 -12.04 11.26
N HIS A 192 -43.49 -10.95 12.00
CA HIS A 192 -43.56 -9.62 11.39
C HIS A 192 -42.43 -9.47 10.37
N ASN A 193 -42.80 -9.14 9.13
CA ASN A 193 -41.86 -8.77 8.08
C ASN A 193 -41.05 -7.56 8.57
N ASP A 194 -39.82 -7.78 9.03
CA ASP A 194 -38.80 -6.73 9.16
C ASP A 194 -38.42 -6.25 7.75
N GLN A 195 -39.36 -5.59 7.07
CA GLN A 195 -39.10 -4.80 5.88
C GLN A 195 -38.06 -3.76 6.31
N ARG A 196 -36.81 -3.95 5.88
CA ARG A 196 -35.85 -2.86 5.76
C ARG A 196 -36.50 -1.85 4.82
N THR A 197 -37.21 -0.87 5.34
CA THR A 197 -37.57 0.31 4.58
C THR A 197 -36.26 0.95 4.10
N PRO A 198 -35.99 0.99 2.79
CA PRO A 198 -34.92 1.82 2.29
C PRO A 198 -35.33 3.26 2.61
N SER A 199 -34.49 3.98 3.33
CA SER A 199 -34.62 5.43 3.46
C SER A 199 -34.74 6.02 2.05
N GLN A 200 -35.89 6.63 1.76
CA GLN A 200 -36.17 7.30 0.50
C GLN A 200 -35.15 8.43 0.25
N PRO A 201 -34.83 8.73 -1.03
CA PRO A 201 -33.81 9.70 -1.44
C PRO A 201 -34.07 11.13 -0.96
#